data_AF-A0A7X2N0Q5-F1
#
_entry.id   AF-A0A7X2N0Q5-F1
#
_cell.length_a   1.000
_cell.length_b   1.000
_cell.length_c   1.000
_cell.angle_alpha   90.00
_cell.angle_beta   90.00
_cell.angle_gamma   90.00
#
_symmetry.space_group_name_H-M   'P 1'
#
loop_
_entity.id
_entity.type
_entity.pdbx_description
1 polymer ?
#
loop_
_entity_poly.entity_id
_entity_poly.type
_entity_poly.pdbx_seq_one_letter_code
_entity_poly.pdbx_strand_id
1 'polypeptide(L)'
;MTAMNKLNAKKILFGGSITVTTKNLLTVTSRDYIRELVDKGVKAVTFVEYVPINELTMDLAPSDKEREILKENISELRKEFDEIVLKKNIFNLYFRRI
;
A
#
# COMPACT_ATOMS: atom_id res chain seq x y z
N MET A 1 16.66 -4.10 -1.60
CA MET A 1 15.95 -4.16 -0.30
C MET A 1 16.84 -4.68 0.85
N THR A 2 17.97 -4.03 1.14
CA THR A 2 18.93 -4.55 2.14
C THR A 2 18.42 -4.45 3.59
N ALA A 3 17.62 -3.44 3.92
CA ALA A 3 17.08 -3.25 5.26
C ALA A 3 16.09 -4.37 5.67
N MET A 4 15.14 -4.71 4.78
CA MET A 4 14.14 -5.75 5.04
C MET A 4 14.80 -7.11 5.25
N ASN A 5 15.76 -7.48 4.41
CA ASN A 5 16.54 -8.72 4.57
C ASN A 5 17.22 -8.79 5.95
N LYS A 6 17.80 -7.67 6.42
CA LYS A 6 18.45 -7.60 7.75
C LYS A 6 17.46 -7.74 8.89
N LEU A 7 16.27 -7.13 8.78
CA LEU A 7 15.20 -7.26 9.79
C LEU A 7 14.69 -8.70 9.86
N ASN A 8 14.43 -9.31 8.70
CA ASN A 8 13.96 -10.69 8.60
C ASN A 8 15.00 -11.69 9.14
N ALA A 9 16.27 -11.54 8.78
CA ALA A 9 17.36 -12.38 9.29
C ALA A 9 17.51 -12.34 10.82
N LYS A 10 17.17 -11.19 11.42
CA LYS A 10 17.15 -11.00 12.88
C LYS A 10 15.83 -11.42 13.54
N LYS A 11 14.87 -11.96 12.77
CA LYS A 11 13.52 -12.34 13.23
C LYS A 11 12.76 -11.18 13.90
N ILE A 12 13.04 -9.95 13.49
CA ILE A 12 12.32 -8.77 13.97
C ILE A 12 11.01 -8.65 13.21
N LEU A 13 9.90 -8.45 13.90
CA LEU A 13 8.61 -8.19 13.26
C LEU A 13 8.62 -6.79 12.63
N PHE A 14 8.31 -6.68 11.34
CA PHE A 14 8.21 -5.39 10.66
C PHE A 14 7.12 -5.37 9.60
N GLY A 15 6.72 -4.14 9.26
CA GLY A 15 5.73 -3.81 8.25
C GLY A 15 6.15 -2.57 7.47
N GLY A 16 5.29 -2.13 6.57
CA GLY A 16 5.49 -0.91 5.79
C GLY A 16 4.20 -0.15 5.56
N SER A 17 4.33 1.15 5.29
CA SER A 17 3.28 1.91 4.64
C SER A 17 3.64 2.11 3.17
N ILE A 18 2.64 2.05 2.30
CA ILE A 18 2.80 2.30 0.88
C ILE A 18 1.92 3.47 0.52
N THR A 19 2.54 4.52 -0.01
CA THR A 19 1.80 5.64 -0.58
C THR A 19 1.32 5.27 -1.99
N VAL A 20 0.01 5.26 -2.18
CA VAL A 20 -0.67 4.92 -3.42
C VAL A 20 -0.98 6.20 -4.18
N THR A 21 -0.59 6.19 -5.44
CA THR A 21 -0.82 7.24 -6.44
C THR A 21 -1.50 6.64 -7.65
N THR A 22 -2.01 7.48 -8.55
CA THR A 22 -2.50 7.08 -9.87
C THR A 22 -1.48 6.24 -10.65
N LYS A 23 -0.17 6.57 -10.50
CA LYS A 23 0.92 5.97 -11.28
C LYS A 23 1.37 4.59 -10.79
N ASN A 24 1.19 4.28 -9.50
CA ASN A 24 1.69 3.03 -8.92
C ASN A 24 0.58 2.08 -8.44
N LEU A 25 -0.69 2.49 -8.50
CA LEU A 25 -1.84 1.74 -7.99
C LEU A 25 -1.78 0.25 -8.39
N LEU A 26 -1.71 -0.02 -9.69
CA LEU A 26 -1.72 -1.39 -10.21
C LEU A 26 -0.49 -2.19 -9.79
N THR A 27 0.67 -1.54 -9.71
CA THR A 27 1.92 -2.18 -9.30
C THR A 27 1.87 -2.58 -7.83
N VAL A 28 1.52 -1.66 -6.93
CA VAL A 28 1.55 -1.89 -5.49
C VAL A 28 0.43 -2.79 -4.99
N THR A 29 -0.62 -2.97 -5.80
CA THR A 29 -1.68 -3.96 -5.57
C THR A 29 -1.58 -5.19 -6.45
N SER A 30 -0.44 -5.41 -7.12
CA SER A 30 -0.22 -6.63 -7.90
C SER A 30 0.15 -7.79 -6.98
N ARG A 31 -0.20 -9.02 -7.41
CA ARG A 31 0.13 -10.24 -6.66
C ARG A 31 1.65 -10.41 -6.52
N ASP A 32 2.40 -10.16 -7.59
CA ASP A 32 3.85 -10.28 -7.61
C ASP A 32 4.51 -9.36 -6.57
N TYR A 33 4.03 -8.13 -6.48
CA TYR A 33 4.55 -7.17 -5.50
C TYR A 33 4.25 -7.60 -4.05
N ILE A 34 3.04 -8.08 -3.77
CA ILE A 34 2.71 -8.59 -2.42
C ILE A 34 3.49 -9.85 -2.09
N ARG A 35 3.68 -10.76 -3.05
CA ARG A 35 4.52 -11.95 -2.88
C ARG A 35 5.95 -11.57 -2.54
N GLU A 36 6.53 -10.59 -3.23
CA GLU A 36 7.88 -10.10 -2.90
C GLU A 36 7.94 -9.58 -1.45
N LEU A 37 6.94 -8.82 -0.99
CA LEU A 37 6.91 -8.34 0.40
C LEU A 37 6.84 -9.50 1.42
N VAL A 38 6.01 -10.51 1.14
CA VAL A 38 5.89 -11.71 1.98
C VAL A 38 7.23 -12.45 2.05
N ASP A 39 7.88 -12.68 0.89
CA ASP A 39 9.17 -13.36 0.80
C ASP A 39 10.29 -12.60 1.53
N LYS A 40 10.17 -11.27 1.60
CA LYS A 40 11.08 -10.41 2.38
C LYS A 40 10.82 -10.43 3.87
N GLY A 41 9.74 -11.05 4.33
CA GLY A 41 9.38 -11.16 5.75
C GLY A 41 8.49 -10.03 6.28
N VAL A 42 7.89 -9.23 5.39
CA VAL A 42 6.93 -8.19 5.78
C VAL A 42 5.67 -8.86 6.32
N LYS A 43 5.18 -8.39 7.48
CA LYS A 43 4.00 -8.96 8.14
C LYS A 43 2.78 -8.05 8.15
N ALA A 44 2.95 -6.77 7.86
CA ALA A 44 1.83 -5.84 7.74
C ALA A 44 2.13 -4.74 6.72
N VAL A 45 1.14 -4.40 5.90
CA VAL A 45 1.19 -3.29 4.94
C VAL A 45 -0.03 -2.40 5.12
N THR A 46 0.22 -1.09 5.25
CA THR A 46 -0.83 -0.07 5.23
C THR A 46 -0.75 0.74 3.95
N PHE A 47 -1.79 0.68 3.12
CA PHE A 47 -1.93 1.51 1.93
C PHE A 47 -2.47 2.89 2.32
N VAL A 48 -1.75 3.94 1.95
CA VAL A 48 -2.07 5.34 2.24
C VAL A 48 -2.25 6.08 0.92
N GLU A 49 -3.40 6.73 0.72
CA GLU A 49 -3.64 7.52 -0.50
C GLU A 49 -2.76 8.78 -0.50
N TYR A 50 -2.15 9.08 -1.64
CA TYR A 50 -1.41 10.32 -1.82
C TYR A 50 -2.34 11.54 -1.72
N VAL A 51 -1.93 12.52 -0.91
CA VAL A 51 -2.58 13.84 -0.81
C VAL A 51 -1.66 14.86 -1.45
N PRO A 52 -2.12 15.58 -2.48
CA PRO A 52 -1.31 16.62 -3.11
C PRO A 52 -1.14 17.78 -2.14
N ILE A 53 0.07 18.32 -2.08
CA ILE A 53 0.40 19.51 -1.26
C ILE A 53 0.52 20.78 -2.12
N ASN A 54 0.50 20.63 -3.44
CA ASN A 54 0.51 21.71 -4.43
C ASN A 54 -0.08 21.23 -5.77
N GLU A 55 -0.28 22.17 -6.69
CA GLU A 55 -0.93 21.89 -7.98
C GLU A 55 -0.13 20.94 -8.89
N LEU A 56 1.20 20.91 -8.73
CA LEU A 56 2.10 20.13 -9.59
C LEU A 56 1.97 18.61 -9.38
N THR A 57 1.33 18.18 -8.29
CA THR A 57 1.17 16.76 -7.95
C THR A 57 -0.28 16.31 -7.83
N MET A 58 -1.23 17.13 -8.28
CA MET A 58 -2.65 16.76 -8.28
C MET A 58 -2.93 15.49 -9.11
N ASP A 59 -2.17 15.28 -10.19
CA ASP A 59 -2.28 14.09 -11.04
C ASP A 59 -1.92 12.79 -10.32
N LEU A 60 -1.17 12.86 -9.21
CA LEU A 60 -0.80 11.70 -8.40
C LEU A 60 -1.89 11.29 -7.42
N ALA A 61 -2.82 12.19 -7.10
CA ALA A 61 -3.90 11.91 -6.16
C ALA A 61 -4.91 10.93 -6.79
N PRO A 62 -5.19 9.77 -6.18
CA PRO A 62 -6.18 8.84 -6.71
C PRO A 62 -7.55 9.53 -6.87
N SER A 63 -8.20 9.30 -8.01
CA SER A 63 -9.61 9.61 -8.25
C SER A 63 -10.53 8.65 -7.50
N ASP A 64 -11.84 8.94 -7.46
CA ASP A 64 -12.80 8.06 -6.79
C ASP A 64 -12.88 6.67 -7.46
N LYS A 65 -12.71 6.61 -8.80
CA LYS A 65 -12.60 5.35 -9.52
C LYS A 65 -11.38 4.54 -9.07
N GLU A 66 -10.22 5.18 -8.95
CA GLU A 66 -8.99 4.51 -8.50
C GLU A 66 -9.07 4.08 -7.02
N ARG A 67 -9.82 4.79 -6.19
CA ARG A 67 -10.07 4.40 -4.79
C ARG A 67 -10.89 3.13 -4.68
N GLU A 68 -11.89 2.93 -5.55
CA GLU A 68 -12.65 1.68 -5.60
C GLU A 68 -11.78 0.54 -6.13
N ILE A 69 -10.98 0.77 -7.19
CA ILE A 69 -10.00 -0.23 -7.67
C ILE A 69 -9.03 -0.63 -6.56
N LEU A 70 -8.49 0.33 -5.81
CA LEU A 70 -7.60 0.04 -4.67
C LEU A 70 -8.29 -0.83 -3.63
N LYS A 71 -9.55 -0.53 -3.31
CA LYS A 71 -10.34 -1.26 -2.31
C LYS A 71 -10.64 -2.69 -2.78
N GLU A 72 -11.04 -2.85 -4.02
CA GLU A 72 -11.29 -4.15 -4.66
C GLU A 72 -10.02 -5.00 -4.68
N ASN A 73 -8.91 -4.44 -5.17
CA ASN A 73 -7.64 -5.17 -5.25
C ASN A 73 -7.15 -5.61 -3.86
N ILE A 74 -7.21 -4.74 -2.85
CA ILE A 74 -6.84 -5.11 -1.46
C ILE A 74 -7.77 -6.22 -0.94
N SER A 75 -9.06 -6.18 -1.27
CA SER A 75 -10.01 -7.21 -0.88
C SER A 75 -9.67 -8.57 -1.50
N GLU A 76 -9.27 -8.60 -2.77
CA GLU A 76 -8.86 -9.85 -3.44
C GLU A 76 -7.53 -10.37 -2.89
N LEU A 77 -6.53 -9.50 -2.70
CA LEU A 77 -5.25 -9.89 -2.12
C LEU A 77 -5.39 -10.50 -0.72
N ARG A 78 -6.31 -9.98 0.11
CA ARG A 78 -6.59 -10.54 1.44
C ARG A 78 -7.15 -11.95 1.42
N LYS A 79 -7.76 -12.40 0.31
CA LYS A 79 -8.24 -13.78 0.16
C LYS A 79 -7.11 -14.73 -0.23
N GLU A 80 -6.02 -14.20 -0.79
CA GLU A 80 -4.91 -14.98 -1.35
C GLU A 80 -3.70 -15.03 -0.40
N PHE A 81 -3.51 -14.02 0.44
CA PHE A 81 -2.32 -13.85 1.27
C PHE A 81 -2.67 -13.77 2.76
N ASP A 82 -2.82 -14.92 3.41
CA ASP A 82 -3.11 -15.01 4.86
C ASP A 82 -1.88 -14.70 5.74
N GLU A 83 -0.66 -14.73 5.19
CA GLU A 83 0.58 -14.56 5.97
C GLU A 83 0.93 -13.09 6.27
N ILE A 84 0.20 -12.13 5.67
CA ILE A 84 0.45 -10.69 5.75
C ILE A 84 -0.84 -9.90 6.00
N VAL A 85 -0.80 -8.99 6.96
CA VAL A 85 -1.93 -8.08 7.22
C VAL A 85 -1.93 -6.95 6.20
N LEU A 86 -2.91 -6.93 5.30
CA LEU A 86 -3.10 -5.83 4.35
C LEU A 86 -4.21 -4.90 4.83
N LYS A 87 -3.96 -3.60 4.91
CA LYS A 87 -4.97 -2.62 5.35
C LYS A 87 -4.95 -1.36 4.49
N LYS A 88 -6.13 -0.91 4.05
CA LYS A 88 -6.32 0.43 3.51
C LYS A 88 -6.49 1.43 4.67
N ASN A 89 -5.74 2.52 4.66
CA ASN A 89 -5.94 3.63 5.59
C ASN A 89 -7.11 4.50 5.11
N ILE A 90 -8.08 4.76 6.00
CA ILE A 90 -9.31 5.52 5.71
C ILE A 90 -9.28 6.96 6.24
N PHE A 91 -8.20 7.37 6.91
CA PHE A 91 -8.11 8.68 7.58
C PHE A 91 -8.14 9.91 6.65
N ASN A 92 -8.16 9.72 5.32
CA ASN A 92 -8.01 10.82 4.37
C ASN A 92 -9.30 11.60 4.08
N LEU A 93 -10.46 11.19 4.60
CA LEU A 93 -11.71 11.94 4.45
C LEU A 93 -11.67 13.32 5.13
N TYR A 94 -10.79 13.53 6.10
CA TYR A 94 -10.66 14.80 6.83
C TYR A 94 -9.74 15.83 6.16
N PHE A 95 -8.79 15.41 5.32
CA PHE A 95 -7.87 16.31 4.61
C PHE A 95 -8.45 16.85 3.28
N ARG A 96 -9.60 16.35 2.82
CA ARG A 96 -10.31 16.84 1.63
C ARG A 96 -10.98 18.22 1.79
N ARG A 97 -10.84 18.86 2.96
CA ARG A 97 -11.54 20.10 3.34
C ARG A 97 -10.64 21.33 3.49
N ILE A 98 -9.35 21.20 3.18
CA ILE A 98 -8.37 22.29 3.22
C ILE A 98 -8.02 22.71 1.80
#